data_AF-A0A0D2ZUB7-F1
#
_entry.id   AF-A0A0D2ZUB7-F1
#
_cell.length_a   1.000
_cell.length_b   1.000
_cell.length_c   1.000
_cell.angle_alpha   90.00
_cell.angle_beta   90.00
_cell.angle_gamma   90.00
#
_symmetry.space_group_name_H-M   'P 1'
#
loop_
_entity.id
_entity.type
_entity.pdbx_description
1 polymer ?
#
loop_
_entity_poly.entity_id
_entity_poly.type
_entity_poly.pdbx_seq_one_letter_code
_entity_poly.pdbx_strand_id
1 'polypeptide(L)'
;MTHSYEEMKEMKKLKKHYDMLGFVYDAQYGIPTRCPCGSEIMMNVSPTPKYKSDFDTLLGSRYFTCKNYEDDGLHFRQPWAFDVQQEVERLRGEVKELAEEIAKLKRLITSTTRP
;
A
#
# COMPACT_ATOMS: atom_id res chain seq x y z
N MET A 1 16.07 -33.29 8.93
CA MET A 1 16.83 -33.21 7.67
C MET A 1 17.35 -31.78 7.54
N THR A 2 18.66 -31.58 7.54
CA THR A 2 19.26 -30.26 7.32
C THR A 2 19.37 -30.01 5.83
N HIS A 3 18.67 -29.00 5.30
CA HIS A 3 18.81 -28.59 3.91
C HIS A 3 20.26 -28.20 3.62
N SER A 4 20.73 -28.48 2.41
CA SER A 4 22.05 -28.05 1.95
C SER A 4 22.14 -26.52 1.91
N TYR A 5 23.37 -25.99 1.98
CA TYR A 5 23.60 -24.54 1.92
C TYR A 5 23.02 -23.90 0.64
N GLU A 6 23.18 -24.57 -0.51
CA GLU A 6 22.67 -24.07 -1.78
C GLU A 6 21.13 -24.09 -1.84
N GLU A 7 20.47 -25.13 -1.32
CA GLU A 7 19.01 -25.15 -1.21
C GLU A 7 18.50 -24.00 -0.34
N MET A 8 19.14 -23.73 0.81
CA MET A 8 18.76 -22.61 1.68
C MET A 8 18.95 -21.26 0.99
N LYS A 9 20.01 -21.11 0.18
CA LYS A 9 20.30 -19.88 -0.56
C LYS A 9 19.27 -19.64 -1.67
N GLU A 10 18.89 -20.68 -2.41
CA GLU A 10 17.85 -20.58 -3.43
C GLU A 10 16.47 -20.29 -2.82
N MET A 11 16.12 -20.93 -1.70
CA MET A 11 14.89 -20.64 -0.98
C MET A 11 14.83 -19.18 -0.48
N LYS A 12 15.95 -18.63 -0.01
CA LYS A 12 16.03 -17.20 0.38
C LYS A 12 15.84 -16.26 -0.81
N LYS A 13 16.41 -16.58 -1.98
CA LYS A 13 16.18 -15.79 -3.21
C LYS A 13 14.73 -15.85 -3.65
N LEU A 14 14.13 -17.03 -3.63
CA LEU A 14 12.73 -17.22 -4.00
C LEU A 14 11.80 -16.44 -3.06
N LYS A 15 12.06 -16.51 -1.74
CA LYS A 15 11.32 -15.69 -0.77
C LYS A 15 11.44 -14.20 -1.06
N LYS A 16 12.66 -13.70 -1.33
CA LYS A 16 12.88 -12.29 -1.66
C LYS A 16 12.10 -11.87 -2.91
N HIS A 17 11.99 -12.75 -3.91
CA HIS A 17 11.20 -12.49 -5.11
C HIS A 17 9.70 -12.38 -4.81
N TYR A 18 9.14 -13.31 -4.02
CA TYR A 18 7.73 -13.23 -3.62
C TYR A 18 7.42 -12.03 -2.74
N ASP A 19 8.29 -11.71 -1.78
CA ASP A 19 8.15 -10.50 -0.95
C ASP A 19 8.11 -9.24 -1.85
N MET A 20 9.00 -9.16 -2.84
CA MET A 20 9.02 -8.08 -3.82
C MET A 20 7.72 -7.97 -4.61
N LEU A 21 7.18 -9.09 -5.12
CA LEU A 21 5.89 -9.10 -5.82
C LEU A 21 4.75 -8.63 -4.92
N GLY A 22 4.76 -9.01 -3.64
CA GLY A 22 3.80 -8.52 -2.65
C GLY A 22 3.87 -7.01 -2.48
N PHE A 23 5.07 -6.44 -2.38
CA PHE A 23 5.24 -4.98 -2.28
C PHE A 23 4.73 -4.24 -3.52
N VAL A 24 4.89 -4.82 -4.72
CA VAL A 24 4.32 -4.27 -5.95
C VAL A 24 2.80 -4.31 -5.94
N TYR A 25 2.22 -5.41 -5.48
CA TYR A 25 0.78 -5.56 -5.36
C TYR A 25 0.18 -4.55 -4.37
N ASP A 26 0.78 -4.41 -3.19
CA ASP A 26 0.36 -3.43 -2.18
C ASP A 26 0.31 -2.00 -2.74
N ALA A 27 1.32 -1.63 -3.53
CA ALA A 27 1.42 -0.30 -4.14
C ALA A 27 0.42 -0.05 -5.29
N GLN A 28 -0.12 -1.11 -5.91
CA GLN A 28 -1.10 -1.00 -7.00
C GLN A 28 -2.54 -0.86 -6.49
N TYR A 29 -2.83 -1.43 -5.31
CA TYR A 29 -4.18 -1.54 -4.76
C TYR A 29 -4.32 -0.91 -3.36
N GLY A 30 -3.34 -0.13 -2.94
CA GLY A 30 -3.31 0.50 -1.63
C GLY A 30 -2.11 1.41 -1.42
N ILE A 31 -1.88 1.75 -0.16
CA ILE A 31 -0.76 2.61 0.24
C ILE A 31 0.52 1.76 0.29
N PRO A 32 1.58 2.13 -0.46
CA PRO A 32 2.81 1.37 -0.49
C PRO A 32 3.49 1.32 0.89
N THR A 33 3.74 0.11 1.39
CA THR A 33 4.39 -0.11 2.69
C THR A 33 5.90 -0.28 2.58
N ARG A 34 6.37 -0.84 1.46
CA ARG A 34 7.77 -1.14 1.13
C ARG A 34 8.00 -0.91 -0.36
N CYS A 35 9.23 -0.54 -0.72
CA CYS A 35 9.66 -0.51 -2.12
C CYS A 35 10.02 -1.94 -2.59
N PRO A 36 9.96 -2.27 -3.90
CA PRO A 36 10.36 -3.59 -4.41
C PRO A 36 11.83 -3.94 -4.11
N CYS A 37 12.67 -2.94 -3.84
CA CYS A 37 14.04 -3.13 -3.37
C CYS A 37 14.15 -3.56 -1.89
N GLY A 38 13.04 -3.55 -1.14
CA GLY A 38 12.94 -3.87 0.29
C GLY A 38 13.09 -2.67 1.23
N SER A 39 13.45 -1.49 0.70
CA SER A 39 13.59 -0.28 1.49
C SER A 39 12.25 0.26 1.97
N GLU A 40 12.32 1.02 3.06
CA GLU A 40 11.18 1.73 3.63
C GLU A 40 10.65 2.81 2.69
N ILE A 41 9.33 2.98 2.72
CA ILE A 41 8.63 4.09 2.09
C ILE A 41 8.48 5.21 3.11
N MET A 42 9.03 6.38 2.78
CA MET A 42 8.94 7.58 3.59
C MET A 42 7.88 8.51 3.02
N MET A 43 7.14 9.19 3.89
CA MET A 43 6.25 10.26 3.48
C MET A 43 7.04 11.56 3.40
N ASN A 44 7.20 12.09 2.19
CA ASN A 44 7.93 13.32 1.94
C ASN A 44 7.00 14.41 1.41
N VAL A 45 7.29 15.66 1.75
CA VAL A 45 6.70 16.84 1.11
C VAL A 45 7.70 17.36 0.10
N SER A 46 7.28 17.68 -1.11
CA SER A 46 8.13 18.33 -2.11
C SER A 46 8.58 19.71 -1.59
N PRO A 47 9.88 19.89 -1.24
CA PRO A 47 10.36 21.17 -0.69
C PRO A 47 10.58 22.21 -1.81
N THR A 48 10.88 21.72 -3.02
CA THR A 48 11.08 22.40 -4.31
C THR A 48 11.09 21.29 -5.39
N PRO A 49 10.94 21.59 -6.69
CA PRO A 49 11.14 20.60 -7.76
C PRO A 49 12.55 20.03 -7.66
N LYS A 50 12.70 18.87 -7.01
CA LYS A 50 14.02 18.25 -6.79
C LYS A 50 14.64 17.81 -8.12
N TYR A 51 13.82 17.54 -9.12
CA TYR A 51 14.22 17.15 -10.47
C TYR A 51 13.50 18.05 -11.49
N LYS A 52 14.22 18.52 -12.51
CA LYS A 52 13.68 19.44 -13.54
C LYS A 52 12.58 18.83 -14.42
N SER A 53 12.54 17.50 -14.50
CA SER A 53 11.57 16.70 -15.27
C SER A 53 10.31 16.32 -14.49
N ASP A 54 10.21 16.76 -13.23
CA ASP A 54 9.29 16.19 -12.28
C ASP A 54 7.95 16.93 -12.32
N PHE A 55 7.13 16.61 -13.33
CA PHE A 55 5.85 17.26 -13.61
C PHE A 55 4.88 17.28 -12.41
N ASP A 56 5.01 16.34 -11.49
CA ASP A 56 4.13 16.24 -10.33
C ASP A 56 4.56 17.14 -9.16
N THR A 57 5.78 17.70 -9.16
CA THR A 57 6.38 18.42 -8.01
C THR A 57 5.85 19.83 -7.78
N LEU A 58 4.54 20.00 -7.77
CA LEU A 58 3.94 21.20 -7.20
C LEU A 58 4.45 21.35 -5.76
N LEU A 59 4.82 22.58 -5.41
CA LEU A 59 5.33 22.92 -4.09
C LEU A 59 4.30 22.51 -3.03
N GLY A 60 4.73 21.74 -2.03
CA GLY A 60 3.82 21.24 -0.98
C GLY A 60 3.08 19.95 -1.31
N SER A 61 3.23 19.37 -2.51
CA SER A 61 2.74 18.03 -2.82
C SER A 61 3.37 16.97 -1.91
N ARG A 62 2.56 16.02 -1.45
CA ARG A 62 2.98 14.90 -0.60
C ARG A 62 3.19 13.65 -1.44
N TYR A 63 4.20 12.86 -1.09
CA TYR A 63 4.54 11.61 -1.76
C TYR A 63 4.87 10.52 -0.78
N PHE A 64 4.54 9.30 -1.17
CA PHE A 64 5.18 8.09 -0.68
C PHE A 64 6.43 7.84 -1.53
N THR A 65 7.62 7.86 -0.91
CA THR A 65 8.89 7.78 -1.64
C THR A 65 9.81 6.77 -0.98
N CYS A 66 10.40 5.89 -1.79
CA CYS A 66 11.47 5.01 -1.35
C CYS A 66 12.63 5.81 -0.75
N LYS A 67 13.19 5.34 0.38
CA LYS A 67 14.40 5.93 0.97
C LYS A 67 15.59 6.03 0.01
N ASN A 68 15.67 5.11 -0.95
CA ASN A 68 16.74 5.04 -1.94
C ASN A 68 16.33 5.62 -3.31
N TYR A 69 15.34 6.51 -3.36
CA TYR A 69 14.87 7.06 -4.62
C TYR A 69 15.92 7.94 -5.31
N GLU A 70 16.26 7.59 -6.56
CA GLU A 70 17.24 8.31 -7.40
C GLU A 70 16.68 8.76 -8.76
N ASP A 71 15.36 8.68 -8.98
CA ASP A 71 14.71 8.98 -10.28
C ASP A 71 15.17 8.07 -11.43
N ASP A 72 15.46 6.80 -11.11
CA ASP A 72 15.92 5.76 -12.03
C ASP A 72 14.80 4.89 -12.62
N GLY A 73 13.55 5.14 -12.21
CA GLY A 73 12.38 4.34 -12.55
C GLY A 73 12.30 2.99 -11.83
N LEU A 74 13.23 2.67 -10.94
CA LEU A 74 13.26 1.41 -10.19
C LEU A 74 12.68 1.54 -8.78
N HIS A 75 12.62 2.76 -8.27
CA HIS A 75 12.17 3.06 -6.92
C HIS A 75 10.81 3.75 -6.91
N PHE A 76 9.96 3.36 -5.95
CA PHE A 76 8.65 3.96 -5.79
C PHE A 76 8.74 5.44 -5.42
N ARG A 77 7.94 6.22 -6.14
CA ARG A 77 7.54 7.57 -5.79
C ARG A 77 6.12 7.80 -6.29
N GLN A 78 5.16 7.71 -5.38
CA GLN A 78 3.74 7.79 -5.68
C GLN A 78 3.14 9.05 -5.03
N PRO A 79 2.30 9.81 -5.74
CA PRO A 79 1.58 10.94 -5.15
C PRO A 79 0.62 10.47 -4.06
N TRP A 80 0.72 11.07 -2.88
CA TRP A 80 -0.10 10.73 -1.72
C TRP A 80 -1.60 10.83 -1.99
N ALA A 81 -2.01 11.81 -2.79
CA ALA A 81 -3.42 12.08 -3.06
C ALA A 81 -4.13 10.91 -3.75
N PHE A 82 -3.46 10.21 -4.68
CA PHE A 82 -4.05 9.07 -5.37
C PHE A 82 -4.23 7.87 -4.44
N ASP A 83 -3.17 7.49 -3.74
CA ASP A 83 -3.19 6.31 -2.86
C ASP A 83 -4.18 6.50 -1.71
N VAL A 84 -4.21 7.71 -1.10
CA VAL A 84 -5.17 8.00 -0.03
C VAL A 84 -6.60 8.11 -0.54
N GLN A 85 -6.83 8.68 -1.73
CA GLN A 85 -8.17 8.71 -2.29
C GLN A 85 -8.71 7.29 -2.51
N GLN A 86 -7.92 6.41 -3.13
CA GLN A 86 -8.31 5.02 -3.37
C GLN A 86 -8.64 4.29 -2.07
N GLU A 87 -7.78 4.45 -1.05
CA GLU A 87 -7.98 3.81 0.25
C GLU A 87 -9.23 4.34 0.98
N VAL A 88 -9.49 5.65 0.92
CA VAL A 88 -10.71 6.26 1.50
C VAL A 88 -11.95 5.75 0.79
N GLU A 89 -11.93 5.61 -0.54
CA GLU A 89 -13.06 5.09 -1.30
C GLU A 89 -13.36 3.62 -0.95
N ARG A 90 -12.31 2.80 -0.79
CA ARG A 90 -12.41 1.40 -0.34
C ARG A 90 -13.02 1.33 1.07
N LEU A 91 -12.45 2.05 2.03
CA LEU A 91 -12.94 2.08 3.41
C LEU A 91 -14.39 2.57 3.51
N ARG A 92 -14.77 3.56 2.71
CA ARG A 92 -16.15 4.05 2.64
C ARG A 92 -17.12 2.96 2.17
N GLY A 93 -16.70 2.10 1.23
CA GLY A 93 -17.46 0.93 0.79
C GLY A 93 -17.67 -0.07 1.92
N GLU A 94 -16.58 -0.49 2.58
CA GLU A 94 -16.62 -1.47 3.68
C GLU A 94 -17.49 -0.97 4.85
N VAL A 95 -17.38 0.31 5.22
CA VAL A 95 -18.21 0.92 6.27
C VAL A 95 -19.69 0.89 5.88
N LYS A 96 -20.02 1.09 4.60
CA LYS A 96 -21.41 1.03 4.12
C LYS A 96 -21.97 -0.39 4.23
N GLU A 97 -21.21 -1.39 3.80
CA GLU A 97 -21.60 -2.80 3.89
C GLU A 97 -21.84 -3.22 5.35
N LEU A 98 -20.90 -2.89 6.25
CA LEU A 98 -21.04 -3.14 7.68
C LEU A 98 -22.28 -2.45 8.27
N ALA A 99 -22.58 -1.22 7.85
CA ALA A 99 -23.77 -0.50 8.30
C ALA A 99 -25.07 -1.21 7.87
N GLU A 100 -25.12 -1.74 6.65
CA GLU A 100 -26.25 -2.51 6.12
C GLU A 100 -26.44 -3.83 6.89
N GLU A 101 -25.35 -4.54 7.18
CA GLU A 101 -25.38 -5.77 7.99
C GLU A 101 -25.87 -5.50 9.42
N ILE A 102 -25.35 -4.46 10.07
CA ILE A 102 -25.80 -4.04 11.41
C ILE A 102 -27.30 -3.71 11.39
N ALA A 103 -27.77 -3.00 10.36
CA ALA A 103 -29.18 -2.67 10.22
C ALA A 103 -30.06 -3.93 10.07
N LYS A 104 -29.60 -4.92 9.28
CA LYS A 104 -30.26 -6.21 9.10
C LYS A 104 -30.32 -6.99 10.41
N LEU A 105 -29.21 -7.10 11.13
CA LEU A 105 -29.13 -7.80 12.42
C LEU A 105 -30.04 -7.14 13.47
N LYS A 106 -30.05 -5.80 13.54
CA LYS A 106 -30.96 -5.06 14.42
C LYS A 106 -32.42 -5.41 14.15
N ARG A 107 -32.85 -5.43 12.88
CA ARG A 107 -34.23 -5.81 12.51
C ARG A 107 -34.57 -7.24 12.95
N LEU A 108 -33.66 -8.19 12.72
CA LEU A 108 -33.86 -9.59 13.12
C LEU A 108 -34.03 -9.70 14.63
N ILE A 109 -33.13 -9.10 15.41
CA ILE A 109 -33.21 -9.09 16.88
C ILE A 109 -34.55 -8.51 17.35
N THR A 110 -34.95 -7.34 16.82
CA THR A 110 -36.23 -6.71 17.18
C THR A 110 -37.43 -7.58 16.82
N SER A 111 -37.37 -8.35 15.73
CA SER A 111 -38.44 -9.25 15.32
C SER A 111 -38.57 -10.50 16.20
N THR A 112 -37.47 -11.02 16.74
CA THR A 112 -37.47 -12.20 17.64
C THR A 112 -37.65 -11.85 19.12
N THR A 113 -37.48 -10.59 19.52
CA THR A 113 -37.72 -10.13 20.90
C THR A 113 -39.12 -9.56 21.15
N ARG A 114 -40.00 -9.51 20.15
CA ARG A 114 -41.42 -9.22 20.36
C ARG A 114 -42.14 -10.47 20.91
N PRO A 115 -42.76 -10.41 22.11
CA PRO A 115 -43.54 -11.52 22.67
C PRO A 115 -44.80 -11.83 21.87
#